data_AF-A0A197ZWM1-F1
#
_entry.id   AF-A0A197ZWM1-F1
#
_cell.length_a   1.000
_cell.length_b   1.000
_cell.length_c   1.000
_cell.angle_alpha   90.00
_cell.angle_beta   90.00
_cell.angle_gamma   90.00
#
_symmetry.space_group_name_H-M   'P 1'
#
loop_
_entity.id
_entity.type
_entity.pdbx_description
1 polymer ?
#
loop_
_entity_poly.entity_id
_entity_poly.type
_entity_poly.pdbx_seq_one_letter_code
_entity_poly.pdbx_strand_id
1 'polypeptide(L)'
;MEQQGRARLLLSVSSLEKSIAFYRHQLGWELLEQDEGGCAALLHIGDRADEAVLVVEGYEANEALNRWLRPNYSAVQAGGLVYIGVTSVADVESNLLARGFRQAIGSQEAEHIRERHVPTIDGHTLVYWEELFPSHDEIMKMYEVGVEELHQAIDGLSEVQLNLREAEDKWSIREHVQHLIDLELITLHKVKFALAESGRMYTGNSFQPDDWHRGLLYEERPIASEVELFGATRRHIIGLCKHLPDALDRTIRTTNREETVAQLLNMMAGHAKHHLRAVGRIRELHGLCK
;
A
#
# COMPACT_ATOMS: atom_id res chain seq x y z
N MET A 1 21.90 29.64 3.71
CA MET A 1 20.89 28.67 4.17
C MET A 1 21.58 27.79 5.19
N GLU A 2 21.28 27.97 6.48
CA GLU A 2 21.73 27.02 7.49
C GLU A 2 21.24 25.63 7.10
N GLN A 3 22.14 24.65 7.13
CA GLN A 3 21.76 23.26 6.90
C GLN A 3 20.83 22.86 8.05
N GLN A 4 19.55 22.71 7.74
CA GLN A 4 18.55 22.30 8.71
C GLN A 4 18.75 20.83 9.06
N GLY A 5 18.64 20.49 10.35
CA GLY A 5 18.78 19.14 10.85
C GLY A 5 17.80 18.15 10.23
N ARG A 6 18.16 16.86 10.22
CA ARG A 6 17.37 15.78 9.60
C ARG A 6 16.71 14.86 10.62
N ALA A 7 17.20 14.83 11.85
CA ALA A 7 16.69 13.93 12.87
C ALA A 7 15.22 14.24 13.17
N ARG A 8 14.38 13.22 13.01
CA ARG A 8 12.94 13.31 13.29
C ARG A 8 12.60 12.88 14.70
N LEU A 9 13.45 12.11 15.35
CA LEU A 9 13.20 11.56 16.67
C LEU A 9 14.10 12.24 17.70
N LEU A 10 13.50 12.59 18.83
CA LEU A 10 14.22 12.94 20.05
C LEU A 10 13.85 11.92 21.12
N LEU A 11 14.81 11.09 21.51
CA LEU A 11 14.63 10.02 22.49
C LEU A 11 15.36 10.39 23.78
N SER A 12 14.62 10.46 24.87
CA SER A 12 15.21 10.62 26.19
C SER A 12 15.85 9.31 26.62
N VAL A 13 17.06 9.34 27.18
CA VAL A 13 17.79 8.16 27.63
C VAL A 13 18.32 8.32 29.04
N SER A 14 18.41 7.21 29.75
CA SER A 14 18.89 7.17 31.14
C SER A 14 20.42 7.24 31.23
N SER A 15 21.12 6.71 30.24
CA SER A 15 22.58 6.69 30.16
C SER A 15 23.01 6.71 28.70
N LEU A 16 23.61 7.80 28.24
CA LEU A 16 23.97 7.96 26.84
C LEU A 16 24.90 6.85 26.35
N GLU A 17 25.95 6.53 27.10
CA GLU A 17 26.92 5.48 26.74
C GLU A 17 26.24 4.10 26.56
N LYS A 18 25.43 3.68 27.54
CA LYS A 18 24.73 2.39 27.48
C LYS A 18 23.71 2.35 26.34
N SER A 19 23.05 3.47 26.09
CA SER A 19 22.06 3.60 25.04
C SER A 19 22.73 3.52 23.68
N ILE A 20 23.78 4.31 23.43
CA ILE A 20 24.58 4.23 22.20
C ILE A 20 25.05 2.79 21.97
N ALA A 21 25.57 2.12 22.99
CA ALA A 21 25.99 0.71 22.88
C ALA A 21 24.81 -0.20 22.49
N PHE A 22 23.64 -0.03 23.11
CA PHE A 22 22.43 -0.78 22.78
C PHE A 22 21.97 -0.51 21.33
N TYR A 23 21.72 0.74 20.95
CA TYR A 23 21.24 1.10 19.62
C TYR A 23 22.22 0.65 18.52
N ARG A 24 23.54 0.76 18.74
CA ARG A 24 24.54 0.30 17.77
C ARG A 24 24.66 -1.21 17.70
N HIS A 25 24.88 -1.86 18.83
CA HIS A 25 25.23 -3.29 18.83
C HIS A 25 24.03 -4.20 18.73
N GLN A 26 22.87 -3.80 19.26
CA GLN A 26 21.65 -4.60 19.23
C GLN A 26 20.76 -4.23 18.05
N LEU A 27 20.53 -2.93 17.83
CA LEU A 27 19.61 -2.46 16.79
C LEU A 27 20.30 -2.13 15.46
N GLY A 28 21.63 -2.12 15.42
CA GLY A 28 22.39 -1.86 14.21
C GLY A 28 22.38 -0.40 13.74
N TRP A 29 22.00 0.55 14.60
CA TRP A 29 22.02 1.98 14.27
C TRP A 29 23.46 2.49 14.19
N GLU A 30 23.71 3.50 13.37
CA GLU A 30 25.04 4.08 13.19
C GLU A 30 25.16 5.39 13.98
N LEU A 31 26.21 5.53 14.78
CA LEU A 31 26.51 6.78 15.47
C LEU A 31 27.17 7.75 14.48
N LEU A 32 26.53 8.90 14.26
CA LEU A 32 27.02 9.93 13.36
C LEU A 32 27.83 10.99 14.09
N GLU A 33 27.28 11.51 15.19
CA GLU A 33 27.90 12.59 15.96
C GLU A 33 27.54 12.47 17.44
N GLN A 34 28.40 12.98 18.31
CA GLN A 34 28.16 13.10 19.74
C GLN A 34 28.54 14.52 20.17
N ASP A 35 27.79 15.08 21.12
CA ASP A 35 28.09 16.40 21.64
C ASP A 35 29.38 16.38 22.48
N GLU A 36 30.03 17.53 22.61
CA GLU A 36 31.26 17.64 23.41
C GLU A 36 31.01 17.33 24.90
N GLY A 37 29.77 17.52 25.37
CA GLY A 37 29.35 17.27 26.76
C GLY A 37 29.06 15.80 27.08
N GLY A 38 28.97 14.92 26.08
CA GLY A 38 28.58 13.52 26.27
C GLY A 38 27.14 13.33 26.77
N CYS A 39 26.26 14.29 26.52
CA CYS A 39 24.86 14.29 26.95
C CYS A 39 23.88 14.10 25.78
N ALA A 40 24.33 14.20 24.53
CA ALA A 40 23.52 13.96 23.35
C ALA A 40 24.30 13.27 22.22
N ALA A 41 23.61 12.46 21.42
CA ALA A 41 24.19 11.81 20.25
C ALA A 41 23.19 11.72 19.10
N LEU A 42 23.69 11.92 17.89
CA LEU A 42 22.97 11.75 16.64
C LEU A 42 23.26 10.35 16.06
N LEU A 43 22.20 9.60 15.76
CA LEU A 43 22.29 8.29 15.15
C LEU A 43 21.44 8.20 13.88
N HIS A 44 21.92 7.40 12.93
CA HIS A 44 21.20 6.99 11.75
C HIS A 44 20.46 5.67 11.99
N ILE A 45 19.21 5.60 11.53
CA ILE A 45 18.27 4.48 11.76
C ILE A 45 18.13 3.67 10.46
N GLY A 46 18.63 2.43 10.45
CA GLY A 46 18.35 1.49 9.36
C GLY A 46 18.91 1.93 7.99
N ASP A 47 18.16 1.65 6.93
CA ASP A 47 18.55 1.85 5.51
C ASP A 47 17.88 3.07 4.85
N ARG A 48 16.73 3.49 5.37
CA ARG A 48 16.07 4.74 5.00
C ARG A 48 16.80 5.85 5.73
N ALA A 49 17.14 6.95 5.05
CA ALA A 49 17.85 8.14 5.54
C ALA A 49 17.17 8.87 6.74
N ASP A 50 16.84 8.13 7.79
CA ASP A 50 16.11 8.52 8.97
C ASP A 50 17.10 8.61 10.14
N GLU A 51 16.86 9.55 11.04
CA GLU A 51 17.83 9.94 12.06
C GLU A 51 17.12 10.21 13.40
N ALA A 52 17.79 9.84 14.49
CA ALA A 52 17.36 10.05 15.86
C ALA A 52 18.45 10.74 16.67
N VAL A 53 18.02 11.63 17.56
CA VAL A 53 18.87 12.18 18.61
C VAL A 53 18.53 11.48 19.93
N LEU A 54 19.54 10.93 20.61
CA LEU A 54 19.44 10.49 22.00
C LEU A 54 19.89 11.64 22.90
N VAL A 55 19.15 11.92 23.96
CA VAL A 55 19.54 12.92 24.97
C VAL A 55 19.38 12.37 26.38
N VAL A 56 20.31 12.68 27.26
CA VAL A 56 20.14 12.37 28.69
C VAL A 56 18.98 13.18 29.26
N GLU A 57 18.18 12.58 30.13
CA GLU A 57 17.08 13.28 30.82
C GLU A 57 17.55 14.60 31.46
N GLY A 58 16.77 15.66 31.24
CA GLY A 58 17.08 17.00 31.75
C GLY A 58 18.09 17.80 30.92
N TYR A 59 18.54 17.28 29.78
CA TYR A 59 19.38 18.03 28.85
C TYR A 59 18.57 19.09 28.09
N GLU A 60 18.96 20.35 28.23
CA GLU A 60 18.26 21.49 27.62
C GLU A 60 18.64 21.69 26.14
N ALA A 61 17.74 22.35 25.40
CA ALA A 61 17.98 22.71 24.01
C ALA A 61 19.26 23.55 23.87
N ASN A 62 20.10 23.20 22.90
CA ASN A 62 21.35 23.91 22.61
C ASN A 62 21.65 23.93 21.10
N GLU A 63 22.79 24.50 20.74
CA GLU A 63 23.21 24.64 19.34
C GLU A 63 23.31 23.29 18.62
N ALA A 64 23.84 22.25 19.29
CA ALA A 64 23.94 20.91 18.73
C ALA A 64 22.56 20.29 18.41
N LEU A 65 21.62 20.36 19.37
CA LEU A 65 20.25 19.88 19.16
C LEU A 65 19.53 20.64 18.05
N ASN A 66 19.65 21.97 18.03
CA ASN A 66 19.04 22.81 16.99
C ASN A 66 19.60 22.52 15.59
N ARG A 67 20.86 22.10 15.51
CA ARG A 67 21.51 21.71 14.26
C ARG A 67 21.10 20.31 13.79
N TRP A 68 20.87 19.38 14.71
CA TRP A 68 20.55 17.98 14.37
C TRP A 68 19.06 17.73 14.14
N LEU A 69 18.19 18.37 14.92
CA LEU A 69 16.75 18.16 14.87
C LEU A 69 16.11 18.95 13.72
N ARG A 70 15.16 18.30 13.05
CA ARG A 70 14.26 18.99 12.12
C ARG A 70 13.20 19.78 12.90
N PRO A 71 12.54 20.81 12.33
CA PRO A 71 11.56 21.63 13.05
C PRO A 71 10.37 20.86 13.67
N ASN A 72 9.90 19.81 12.99
CA ASN A 72 8.76 18.99 13.40
C ASN A 72 9.22 17.59 13.85
N TYR A 73 10.20 17.55 14.73
CA TYR A 73 10.63 16.30 15.35
C TYR A 73 9.58 15.80 16.37
N SER A 74 9.63 14.52 16.68
CA SER A 74 8.79 13.86 17.67
C SER A 74 9.65 13.55 18.90
N ALA A 75 9.33 14.18 20.03
CA ALA A 75 9.89 13.85 21.32
C ALA A 75 9.09 12.72 21.97
N VAL A 76 9.77 11.62 22.29
CA VAL A 76 9.12 10.44 22.89
C VAL A 76 9.33 10.49 24.39
N GLN A 77 8.24 10.36 25.15
CA GLN A 77 8.26 10.28 26.61
C GLN A 77 8.59 8.84 27.06
N ALA A 78 9.11 8.69 28.27
CA ALA A 78 9.39 7.38 28.86
C ALA A 78 8.17 6.45 28.79
N GLY A 79 8.36 5.21 28.33
CA GLY A 79 7.27 4.25 28.10
C GLY A 79 6.54 4.42 26.76
N GLY A 80 6.90 5.41 25.94
CA GLY A 80 6.26 5.71 24.66
C GLY A 80 6.60 4.72 23.54
N LEU A 81 5.73 4.69 22.53
CA LEU A 81 5.92 3.94 21.27
C LEU A 81 6.63 4.82 20.23
N VAL A 82 7.57 4.24 19.50
CA VAL A 82 8.36 4.91 18.46
C VAL A 82 8.17 4.19 17.14
N TYR A 83 7.40 4.78 16.23
CA TYR A 83 7.10 4.16 14.94
C TYR A 83 8.24 4.39 13.93
N ILE A 84 8.74 3.30 13.33
CA ILE A 84 9.82 3.28 12.35
C ILE A 84 9.37 2.43 11.15
N GLY A 85 9.15 3.09 10.01
CA GLY A 85 8.74 2.40 8.79
C GLY A 85 9.93 1.71 8.13
N VAL A 86 9.80 0.42 7.83
CA VAL A 86 10.84 -0.41 7.21
C VAL A 86 10.35 -1.06 5.93
N THR A 87 11.28 -1.60 5.15
CA THR A 87 11.00 -2.38 3.94
C THR A 87 10.56 -3.81 4.25
N SER A 88 11.06 -4.40 5.34
CA SER A 88 10.74 -5.76 5.77
C SER A 88 10.90 -5.88 7.29
N VAL A 89 9.81 -6.10 8.03
CA VAL A 89 9.92 -6.34 9.49
C VAL A 89 10.53 -7.71 9.80
N ALA A 90 10.46 -8.67 8.86
CA ALA A 90 11.10 -9.98 8.98
C ALA A 90 12.63 -9.85 8.95
N ASP A 91 13.16 -8.96 8.11
CA ASP A 91 14.59 -8.68 8.07
C ASP A 91 15.05 -7.98 9.33
N VAL A 92 14.26 -7.04 9.87
CA VAL A 92 14.54 -6.41 11.17
C VAL A 92 14.64 -7.48 12.27
N GLU A 93 13.66 -8.37 12.38
CA GLU A 93 13.65 -9.42 13.39
C GLU A 93 14.86 -10.35 13.25
N SER A 94 15.17 -10.81 12.04
CA SER A 94 16.34 -11.65 11.75
C SER A 94 17.65 -10.95 12.14
N ASN A 95 17.75 -9.65 11.83
CA ASN A 95 18.90 -8.80 12.16
C ASN A 95 19.10 -8.61 13.66
N LEU A 96 18.01 -8.47 14.42
CA LEU A 96 18.05 -8.38 15.89
C LEU A 96 18.56 -9.69 16.49
N LEU A 97 18.01 -10.82 16.06
CA LEU A 97 18.42 -12.15 16.52
C LEU A 97 19.90 -12.43 16.20
N ALA A 98 20.36 -12.07 15.00
CA ALA A 98 21.76 -12.22 14.59
C ALA A 98 22.73 -11.39 15.46
N ARG A 99 22.27 -10.24 15.98
CA ARG A 99 23.03 -9.39 16.92
C ARG A 99 22.92 -9.81 18.38
N GLY A 100 22.22 -10.92 18.65
CA GLY A 100 22.07 -11.46 19.99
C GLY A 100 21.00 -10.78 20.83
N PHE A 101 20.04 -10.10 20.21
CA PHE A 101 18.88 -9.55 20.91
C PHE A 101 18.07 -10.69 21.55
N ARG A 102 17.83 -10.59 22.87
CA ARG A 102 17.25 -11.69 23.67
C ARG A 102 15.93 -11.35 24.34
N GLN A 103 15.49 -10.09 24.29
CA GLN A 103 14.21 -9.69 24.86
C GLN A 103 13.05 -10.13 23.96
N ALA A 104 11.87 -10.33 24.55
CA ALA A 104 10.69 -10.69 23.79
C ALA A 104 10.29 -9.55 22.84
N ILE A 105 10.04 -9.91 21.57
CA ILE A 105 9.55 -9.00 20.54
C ILE A 105 8.05 -9.25 20.40
N GLY A 106 7.24 -8.20 20.58
CA GLY A 106 5.80 -8.26 20.32
C GLY A 106 5.50 -8.21 18.82
N SER A 107 4.35 -8.71 18.40
CA SER A 107 3.92 -8.68 17.00
C SER A 107 2.45 -8.29 16.89
N GLN A 108 2.13 -7.47 15.89
CA GLN A 108 0.77 -7.17 15.49
C GLN A 108 0.65 -7.31 13.98
N GLU A 109 -0.39 -7.99 13.51
CA GLU A 109 -0.69 -8.13 12.09
C GLU A 109 -2.10 -7.59 11.82
N ALA A 110 -2.18 -6.60 10.93
CA ALA A 110 -3.40 -6.09 10.34
C ALA A 110 -3.34 -6.33 8.83
N GLU A 111 -4.50 -6.28 8.15
CA GLU A 111 -4.65 -6.71 6.76
C GLU A 111 -3.62 -6.12 5.77
N HIS A 112 -3.13 -4.89 6.03
CA HIS A 112 -2.14 -4.20 5.20
C HIS A 112 -0.91 -3.72 5.97
N ILE A 113 -0.74 -4.13 7.24
CA ILE A 113 0.37 -3.66 8.08
C ILE A 113 0.88 -4.81 8.94
N ARG A 114 2.19 -5.02 8.93
CA ARG A 114 2.87 -5.90 9.88
C ARG A 114 3.75 -5.09 10.81
N GLU A 115 3.69 -5.38 12.11
CA GLU A 115 4.47 -4.69 13.12
C GLU A 115 5.33 -5.64 13.96
N ARG A 116 6.46 -5.12 14.44
CA ARG A 116 7.31 -5.70 15.49
C ARG A 116 7.60 -4.67 16.57
N HIS A 117 7.33 -5.04 17.81
CA HIS A 117 7.43 -4.20 18.99
C HIS A 117 8.68 -4.60 19.76
N VAL A 118 9.73 -3.78 19.66
CA VAL A 118 11.06 -4.08 20.18
C VAL A 118 11.34 -3.17 21.39
N PRO A 119 11.42 -3.72 22.61
CA PRO A 119 11.71 -2.93 23.79
C PRO A 119 13.14 -2.38 23.77
N THR A 120 13.31 -1.16 24.25
CA THR A 120 14.61 -0.50 24.41
C THR A 120 15.08 -0.55 25.86
N ILE A 121 16.37 -0.33 26.09
CA ILE A 121 16.94 -0.26 27.44
C ILE A 121 16.39 0.92 28.26
N ASP A 122 15.92 1.98 27.59
CA ASP A 122 15.39 3.20 28.21
C ASP A 122 13.85 3.18 28.36
N GLY A 123 13.23 2.01 28.25
CA GLY A 123 11.79 1.84 28.51
C GLY A 123 10.85 2.25 27.37
N HIS A 124 11.36 2.75 26.25
CA HIS A 124 10.59 2.94 25.02
C HIS A 124 10.39 1.61 24.30
N THR A 125 9.37 1.54 23.44
CA THR A 125 9.20 0.43 22.49
C THR A 125 9.30 0.96 21.07
N LEU A 126 10.25 0.43 20.30
CA LEU A 126 10.32 0.70 18.86
C LEU A 126 9.29 -0.18 18.15
N VAL A 127 8.36 0.45 17.43
CA VAL A 127 7.38 -0.22 16.57
C VAL A 127 7.90 -0.15 15.14
N TYR A 128 8.58 -1.20 14.72
CA TYR A 128 8.95 -1.37 13.32
C TYR A 128 7.72 -1.82 12.55
N TRP A 129 7.33 -1.08 11.53
CA TRP A 129 6.15 -1.40 10.73
C TRP A 129 6.48 -1.46 9.25
N GLU A 130 5.84 -2.40 8.57
CA GLU A 130 5.92 -2.64 7.13
C GLU A 130 4.49 -2.57 6.58
N GLU A 131 4.29 -1.73 5.56
CA GLU A 131 3.06 -1.75 4.78
C GLU A 131 3.10 -2.96 3.84
N LEU A 132 2.13 -3.85 3.99
CA LEU A 132 2.01 -5.05 3.16
C LEU A 132 1.20 -4.69 1.92
N PHE A 133 1.89 -4.64 0.78
CA PHE A 133 1.23 -4.65 -0.51
C PHE A 133 0.91 -6.10 -0.89
N PRO A 134 -0.23 -6.36 -1.55
CA PRO A 134 -0.52 -7.69 -2.08
C PRO A 134 0.64 -8.16 -2.96
N SER A 135 1.12 -9.36 -2.72
CA SER A 135 2.14 -10.00 -3.55
C SER A 135 1.64 -10.17 -4.98
N HIS A 136 2.57 -10.37 -5.93
CA HIS A 136 2.25 -10.67 -7.32
C HIS A 136 1.25 -11.83 -7.47
N ASP A 137 1.41 -12.89 -6.68
CA ASP A 137 0.51 -14.05 -6.70
C ASP A 137 -0.89 -13.69 -6.16
N GLU A 138 -0.97 -12.89 -5.10
CA GLU A 138 -2.25 -12.41 -4.56
C GLU A 138 -2.97 -11.49 -5.54
N ILE A 139 -2.25 -10.56 -6.18
CA ILE A 139 -2.80 -9.67 -7.22
C ILE A 139 -3.37 -10.49 -8.37
N MET A 140 -2.60 -11.45 -8.89
CA MET A 140 -3.04 -12.33 -9.97
C MET A 140 -4.28 -13.13 -9.58
N LYS A 141 -4.29 -13.68 -8.36
CA LYS A 141 -5.44 -14.42 -7.84
C LYS A 141 -6.67 -13.54 -7.69
N MET A 142 -6.55 -12.34 -7.13
CA MET A 142 -7.66 -11.40 -7.00
C MET A 142 -8.21 -10.97 -8.36
N TYR A 143 -7.33 -10.73 -9.33
CA TYR A 143 -7.72 -10.38 -10.69
C TYR A 143 -8.44 -11.55 -11.38
N GLU A 144 -7.94 -12.77 -11.25
CA GLU A 144 -8.54 -14.00 -11.79
C GLU A 144 -9.91 -14.32 -11.19
N VAL A 145 -10.02 -14.28 -9.86
CA VAL A 145 -11.27 -14.59 -9.12
C VAL A 145 -12.41 -13.63 -9.48
N GLY A 146 -12.11 -12.39 -9.84
CA GLY A 146 -13.15 -11.42 -10.19
C GLY A 146 -14.05 -11.81 -11.38
N VAL A 147 -13.63 -12.76 -12.23
CA VAL A 147 -14.50 -13.32 -13.29
C VAL A 147 -15.63 -14.12 -12.67
N GLU A 148 -15.30 -15.02 -11.73
CA GLU A 148 -16.28 -15.84 -11.02
C GLU A 148 -17.15 -14.98 -10.12
N GLU A 149 -16.58 -13.98 -9.43
CA GLU A 149 -17.34 -13.04 -8.60
C GLU A 149 -18.39 -12.28 -9.44
N LEU A 150 -18.05 -11.84 -10.67
CA LEU A 150 -19.01 -11.20 -11.57
C LEU A 150 -20.13 -12.16 -11.96
N HIS A 151 -19.81 -13.40 -12.34
CA HIS A 151 -20.82 -14.40 -12.67
C HIS A 151 -21.77 -14.66 -11.50
N GLN A 152 -21.25 -14.83 -10.29
CA GLN A 152 -22.06 -15.01 -9.08
C GLN A 152 -22.93 -13.79 -8.76
N ALA A 153 -22.39 -12.59 -8.96
CA ALA A 153 -23.10 -11.35 -8.69
C ALA A 153 -24.34 -11.15 -9.59
N ILE A 154 -24.35 -11.72 -10.80
CA ILE A 154 -25.48 -11.62 -11.73
C ILE A 154 -26.28 -12.92 -11.90
N ASP A 155 -25.86 -14.01 -11.25
CA ASP A 155 -26.52 -15.31 -11.36
C ASP A 155 -28.01 -15.24 -10.98
N GLY A 156 -28.85 -15.78 -11.87
CA GLY A 156 -30.29 -15.86 -11.68
C GLY A 156 -31.07 -14.54 -11.83
N LEU A 157 -30.41 -13.44 -12.20
CA LEU A 157 -31.10 -12.18 -12.47
C LEU A 157 -31.79 -12.21 -13.83
N SER A 158 -33.06 -11.79 -13.85
CA SER A 158 -33.81 -11.51 -15.07
C SER A 158 -33.45 -10.15 -15.67
N GLU A 159 -33.77 -9.92 -16.95
CA GLU A 159 -33.57 -8.62 -17.63
C GLU A 159 -34.20 -7.43 -16.89
N VAL A 160 -35.36 -7.65 -16.24
CA VAL A 160 -36.03 -6.62 -15.42
C VAL A 160 -35.26 -6.35 -14.13
N GLN A 161 -34.74 -7.40 -13.48
CA GLN A 161 -33.97 -7.26 -12.25
C GLN A 161 -32.61 -6.59 -12.47
N LEU A 162 -32.02 -6.72 -13.66
CA LEU A 162 -30.80 -5.98 -14.02
C LEU A 162 -30.99 -4.45 -13.97
N ASN A 163 -32.23 -3.96 -14.08
CA ASN A 163 -32.55 -2.53 -14.04
C ASN A 163 -32.85 -2.01 -12.62
N LEU A 164 -32.72 -2.85 -11.59
CA LEU A 164 -32.89 -2.45 -10.19
C LEU A 164 -31.73 -1.57 -9.73
N ARG A 165 -32.03 -0.59 -8.87
CA ARG A 165 -31.12 0.45 -8.36
C ARG A 165 -31.23 0.56 -6.84
N GLU A 166 -30.21 1.14 -6.19
CA GLU A 166 -30.28 1.51 -4.76
C GLU A 166 -31.21 2.71 -4.55
N ALA A 167 -31.18 3.68 -5.47
CA ALA A 167 -32.04 4.87 -5.51
C ALA A 167 -32.16 5.37 -6.97
N GLU A 168 -33.10 6.28 -7.22
CA GLU A 168 -33.42 6.80 -8.55
C GLU A 168 -32.21 7.47 -9.24
N ASP A 169 -31.34 8.14 -8.48
CA ASP A 169 -30.12 8.82 -8.97
C ASP A 169 -28.88 7.91 -9.03
N LYS A 170 -29.01 6.62 -8.72
CA LYS A 170 -27.89 5.66 -8.68
C LYS A 170 -27.95 4.71 -9.86
N TRP A 171 -26.80 4.18 -10.24
CA TRP A 171 -26.71 3.15 -11.28
C TRP A 171 -27.44 1.87 -10.87
N SER A 172 -28.01 1.21 -11.88
CA SER A 172 -28.55 -0.13 -11.78
C SER A 172 -27.46 -1.19 -11.83
N ILE A 173 -27.84 -2.44 -11.59
CA ILE A 173 -26.95 -3.59 -11.77
C ILE A 173 -26.37 -3.61 -13.19
N ARG A 174 -27.21 -3.37 -14.22
CA ARG A 174 -26.79 -3.32 -15.62
C ARG A 174 -25.69 -2.27 -15.83
N GLU A 175 -25.91 -1.05 -15.39
CA GLU A 175 -24.97 0.06 -15.58
C GLU A 175 -23.65 -0.19 -14.83
N HIS A 176 -23.69 -0.79 -13.63
CA HIS A 176 -22.48 -1.20 -12.91
C HIS A 176 -21.65 -2.23 -13.68
N VAL A 177 -22.31 -3.24 -14.24
CA VAL A 177 -21.65 -4.29 -15.04
C VAL A 177 -21.06 -3.69 -16.32
N GLN A 178 -21.84 -2.88 -17.05
CA GLN A 178 -21.37 -2.22 -18.27
C GLN A 178 -20.15 -1.32 -18.01
N HIS A 179 -20.22 -0.48 -16.97
CA HIS A 179 -19.12 0.40 -16.58
C HIS A 179 -17.85 -0.37 -16.22
N LEU A 180 -17.97 -1.44 -15.43
CA LEU A 180 -16.86 -2.29 -15.05
C LEU A 180 -16.13 -2.82 -16.28
N ILE A 181 -16.88 -3.35 -17.25
CA ILE A 181 -16.33 -4.05 -18.40
C ILE A 181 -15.69 -3.07 -19.38
N ASP A 182 -16.30 -1.92 -19.64
CA ASP A 182 -15.71 -0.92 -20.51
C ASP A 182 -14.42 -0.33 -19.93
N LEU A 183 -14.34 -0.11 -18.61
CA LEU A 183 -13.08 0.32 -17.98
C LEU A 183 -12.00 -0.78 -18.02
N GLU A 184 -12.40 -2.06 -17.93
CA GLU A 184 -11.50 -3.20 -18.10
C GLU A 184 -10.85 -3.20 -19.49
N LEU A 185 -11.61 -2.92 -20.56
CA LEU A 185 -11.10 -2.86 -21.93
C LEU A 185 -10.14 -1.70 -22.17
N ILE A 186 -10.43 -0.53 -21.59
CA ILE A 186 -9.53 0.63 -21.66
C ILE A 186 -8.21 0.31 -20.95
N THR A 187 -8.30 -0.32 -19.77
CA THR A 187 -7.12 -0.67 -18.98
C THR A 187 -6.33 -1.81 -19.63
N LEU A 188 -7.00 -2.79 -20.25
CA LEU A 188 -6.38 -3.85 -21.06
C LEU A 188 -5.42 -3.27 -22.09
N HIS A 189 -5.84 -2.26 -22.84
CA HIS A 189 -5.00 -1.65 -23.87
C HIS A 189 -3.71 -1.05 -23.27
N LYS A 190 -3.82 -0.36 -22.13
CA LYS A 190 -2.68 0.18 -21.38
C LYS A 190 -1.76 -0.93 -20.86
N VAL A 191 -2.31 -2.00 -20.29
CA VAL A 191 -1.56 -3.17 -19.80
C VAL A 191 -0.83 -3.86 -20.95
N LYS A 192 -1.43 -3.99 -22.13
CA LYS A 192 -0.76 -4.58 -23.29
C LYS A 192 0.45 -3.78 -23.75
N PHE A 193 0.42 -2.45 -23.70
CA PHE A 193 1.61 -1.65 -23.97
C PHE A 193 2.69 -1.86 -22.91
N ALA A 194 2.32 -1.94 -21.63
CA ALA A 194 3.28 -2.24 -20.57
C ALA A 194 3.95 -3.61 -20.79
N LEU A 195 3.13 -4.62 -21.11
CA LEU A 195 3.58 -5.98 -21.36
C LEU A 195 4.44 -6.07 -22.63
N ALA A 196 4.11 -5.39 -23.72
CA ALA A 196 4.87 -5.50 -24.97
C ALA A 196 6.10 -4.59 -25.04
N GLU A 197 6.00 -3.39 -24.46
CA GLU A 197 6.94 -2.28 -24.57
C GLU A 197 7.17 -1.65 -23.18
N SER A 198 7.74 -2.41 -22.25
CA SER A 198 7.97 -1.95 -20.87
C SER A 198 8.68 -0.59 -20.82
N GLY A 199 8.18 0.33 -19.98
CA GLY A 199 8.66 1.70 -19.85
C GLY A 199 8.12 2.68 -20.89
N ARG A 200 7.23 2.24 -21.80
CA ARG A 200 6.63 3.09 -22.84
C ARG A 200 5.83 4.25 -22.24
N MET A 201 5.95 5.43 -22.86
CA MET A 201 5.05 6.55 -22.60
C MET A 201 3.67 6.26 -23.22
N TYR A 202 2.64 6.26 -22.39
CA TYR A 202 1.24 6.08 -22.77
C TYR A 202 0.48 7.39 -22.66
N THR A 203 -0.11 7.81 -23.77
CA THR A 203 -1.06 8.92 -23.84
C THR A 203 -2.42 8.37 -24.22
N GLY A 204 -3.23 8.05 -23.21
CA GLY A 204 -4.61 7.60 -23.39
C GLY A 204 -5.58 8.77 -23.46
N ASN A 205 -6.78 8.50 -23.98
CA ASN A 205 -7.90 9.43 -23.87
C ASN A 205 -8.42 9.47 -22.42
N SER A 206 -8.98 10.61 -22.01
CA SER A 206 -9.69 10.69 -20.74
C SER A 206 -10.94 9.82 -20.79
N PHE A 207 -11.15 9.02 -19.74
CA PHE A 207 -12.37 8.27 -19.53
C PHE A 207 -13.29 9.07 -18.60
N GLN A 208 -14.43 9.52 -19.14
CA GLN A 208 -15.48 10.18 -18.38
C GLN A 208 -16.66 9.20 -18.23
N PRO A 209 -16.91 8.64 -17.03
CA PRO A 209 -17.92 7.60 -16.84
C PRO A 209 -19.32 8.02 -17.32
N ASP A 210 -19.74 9.26 -17.06
CA ASP A 210 -21.06 9.76 -17.46
C ASP A 210 -21.21 9.90 -18.98
N ASP A 211 -20.13 10.26 -19.67
CA ASP A 211 -20.13 10.35 -21.13
C ASP A 211 -20.24 8.96 -21.77
N TRP A 212 -19.55 7.97 -21.20
CA TRP A 212 -19.62 6.58 -21.66
C TRP A 212 -20.97 5.94 -21.34
N HIS A 213 -21.48 6.18 -20.13
CA HIS A 213 -22.80 5.73 -19.70
C HIS A 213 -23.89 6.16 -20.68
N ARG A 214 -23.94 7.46 -21.03
CA ARG A 214 -24.90 8.00 -21.99
C ARG A 214 -24.59 7.57 -23.42
N GLY A 215 -23.34 7.69 -23.84
CA GLY A 215 -22.91 7.49 -25.23
C GLY A 215 -23.00 6.04 -25.69
N LEU A 216 -22.91 5.09 -24.76
CA LEU A 216 -23.01 3.65 -25.03
C LEU A 216 -24.33 3.03 -24.54
N LEU A 217 -25.28 3.87 -24.09
CA LEU A 217 -26.63 3.46 -23.66
C LEU A 217 -26.61 2.34 -22.61
N TYR A 218 -25.86 2.53 -21.52
CA TYR A 218 -25.70 1.50 -20.48
C TYR A 218 -27.02 1.02 -19.89
N GLU A 219 -28.02 1.88 -19.83
CA GLU A 219 -29.35 1.57 -19.26
C GLU A 219 -30.13 0.51 -20.07
N GLU A 220 -29.84 0.38 -21.36
CA GLU A 220 -30.62 -0.47 -22.28
C GLU A 220 -29.81 -1.65 -22.82
N ARG A 221 -28.48 -1.55 -22.82
CA ARG A 221 -27.60 -2.54 -23.47
C ARG A 221 -27.60 -3.88 -22.73
N PRO A 222 -27.84 -5.03 -23.42
CA PRO A 222 -27.68 -6.36 -22.84
C PRO A 222 -26.26 -6.60 -22.29
N ILE A 223 -26.14 -7.38 -21.21
CA ILE A 223 -24.84 -7.62 -20.55
C ILE A 223 -24.19 -8.96 -20.93
N ALA A 224 -24.90 -9.86 -21.60
CA ALA A 224 -24.43 -11.23 -21.82
C ALA A 224 -23.07 -11.29 -22.55
N SER A 225 -22.97 -10.64 -23.71
CA SER A 225 -21.73 -10.59 -24.48
C SER A 225 -20.62 -9.81 -23.77
N GLU A 226 -20.99 -8.82 -22.97
CA GLU A 226 -20.04 -8.01 -22.19
C GLU A 226 -19.39 -8.87 -21.11
N VAL A 227 -20.18 -9.66 -20.38
CA VAL A 227 -19.68 -10.56 -19.33
C VAL A 227 -18.76 -11.64 -19.92
N GLU A 228 -19.11 -12.19 -21.09
CA GLU A 228 -18.22 -13.10 -21.83
C GLU A 228 -16.89 -12.43 -22.20
N LEU A 229 -16.95 -11.19 -22.68
CA LEU A 229 -15.78 -10.38 -23.04
C LEU A 229 -14.90 -10.07 -21.84
N PHE A 230 -15.48 -9.78 -20.67
CA PHE A 230 -14.74 -9.59 -19.42
C PHE A 230 -13.92 -10.83 -19.05
N GLY A 231 -14.57 -12.00 -19.04
CA GLY A 231 -13.90 -13.27 -18.76
C GLY A 231 -12.80 -13.58 -19.76
N ALA A 232 -13.04 -13.36 -21.06
CA ALA A 232 -12.05 -13.56 -22.11
C ALA A 232 -10.85 -12.62 -21.97
N THR A 233 -11.12 -11.35 -21.65
CA THR A 233 -10.10 -10.31 -21.45
C THR A 233 -9.18 -10.65 -20.28
N ARG A 234 -9.74 -11.02 -19.13
CA ARG A 234 -8.93 -11.39 -17.95
C ARG A 234 -8.10 -12.64 -18.20
N ARG A 235 -8.69 -13.68 -18.79
CA ARG A 235 -7.96 -14.90 -19.17
C ARG A 235 -6.81 -14.60 -20.14
N HIS A 236 -7.02 -13.68 -21.10
CA HIS A 236 -5.97 -13.25 -22.02
C HIS A 236 -4.78 -12.62 -21.29
N ILE A 237 -5.04 -11.64 -20.41
CA ILE A 237 -3.98 -10.98 -19.65
C ILE A 237 -3.28 -11.94 -18.69
N ILE A 238 -4.04 -12.77 -17.96
CA ILE A 238 -3.47 -13.76 -17.05
C ILE A 238 -2.56 -14.73 -17.81
N GLY A 239 -2.99 -15.19 -19.00
CA GLY A 239 -2.18 -16.07 -19.85
C GLY A 239 -0.85 -15.41 -20.27
N LEU A 240 -0.88 -14.14 -20.64
CA LEU A 240 0.33 -13.38 -20.95
C LEU A 240 1.24 -13.24 -19.72
N CYS A 241 0.69 -12.88 -18.56
CA CYS A 241 1.45 -12.73 -17.33
C CYS A 241 2.08 -14.05 -16.85
N LYS A 242 1.40 -15.18 -17.04
CA LYS A 242 1.95 -16.52 -16.74
C LYS A 242 3.06 -16.94 -17.72
N HIS A 243 3.08 -16.40 -18.94
CA HIS A 243 4.06 -16.75 -19.97
C HIS A 243 5.32 -15.86 -19.95
N LEU A 244 5.17 -14.59 -19.56
CA LEU A 244 6.26 -13.62 -19.48
C LEU A 244 6.85 -13.63 -18.06
N PRO A 245 8.14 -13.97 -17.88
CA PRO A 245 8.72 -14.19 -16.54
C PRO A 245 8.77 -12.93 -15.66
N ASP A 246 8.80 -11.75 -16.27
CA ASP A 246 8.89 -10.43 -15.63
C ASP A 246 7.60 -9.60 -15.80
N ALA A 247 6.48 -10.21 -16.24
CA ALA A 247 5.30 -9.48 -16.70
C ALA A 247 4.77 -8.46 -15.70
N LEU A 248 4.74 -8.81 -14.42
CA LEU A 248 4.15 -8.00 -13.36
C LEU A 248 5.02 -6.80 -12.97
N ASP A 249 6.32 -6.91 -13.19
CA ASP A 249 7.31 -5.85 -12.97
C ASP A 249 7.39 -4.86 -14.15
N ARG A 250 6.89 -5.24 -15.34
CA ARG A 250 6.89 -4.36 -16.51
C ARG A 250 6.09 -3.10 -16.24
N THR A 251 6.55 -1.97 -16.77
CA THR A 251 5.99 -0.67 -16.45
C THR A 251 5.39 0.05 -17.64
N ILE A 252 4.52 1.00 -17.35
CA ILE A 252 4.03 2.00 -18.30
C ILE A 252 4.14 3.38 -17.68
N ARG A 253 4.52 4.35 -18.48
CA ARG A 253 4.71 5.74 -18.05
C ARG A 253 3.57 6.60 -18.55
N THR A 254 3.09 7.50 -17.73
CA THR A 254 2.26 8.65 -18.13
C THR A 254 2.97 9.92 -17.69
N THR A 255 2.44 11.10 -18.02
CA THR A 255 3.12 12.38 -17.78
C THR A 255 3.61 12.55 -16.33
N ASN A 256 2.86 12.05 -15.34
CA ASN A 256 3.09 12.31 -13.92
C ASN A 256 3.34 11.05 -13.07
N ARG A 257 3.30 9.85 -13.65
CA ARG A 257 3.43 8.59 -12.91
C ARG A 257 3.99 7.48 -13.80
N GLU A 258 4.65 6.54 -13.16
CA GLU A 258 5.01 5.25 -13.73
C GLU A 258 4.30 4.17 -12.91
N GLU A 259 3.66 3.23 -13.60
CA GLU A 259 2.86 2.18 -12.98
C GLU A 259 3.32 0.82 -13.50
N THR A 260 3.45 -0.17 -12.62
CA THR A 260 3.71 -1.56 -13.00
C THR A 260 2.43 -2.24 -13.48
N VAL A 261 2.58 -3.34 -14.22
CA VAL A 261 1.44 -4.21 -14.56
C VAL A 261 0.77 -4.72 -13.28
N ALA A 262 1.53 -5.10 -12.24
CA ALA A 262 0.97 -5.51 -10.96
C ALA A 262 0.04 -4.44 -10.36
N GLN A 263 0.47 -3.18 -10.36
CA GLN A 263 -0.34 -2.07 -9.85
C GLN A 263 -1.63 -1.87 -10.65
N LEU A 264 -1.57 -1.96 -11.98
CA LEU A 264 -2.74 -1.85 -12.85
C LEU A 264 -3.73 -3.00 -12.60
N LEU A 265 -3.25 -4.24 -12.48
CA LEU A 265 -4.10 -5.39 -12.21
C LEU A 265 -4.72 -5.34 -10.81
N ASN A 266 -3.96 -4.91 -9.80
CA ASN A 266 -4.47 -4.72 -8.45
C ASN A 266 -5.59 -3.65 -8.41
N MET A 267 -5.37 -2.52 -9.10
CA MET A 267 -6.38 -1.47 -9.24
C MET A 267 -7.66 -2.02 -9.89
N MET A 268 -7.56 -2.79 -10.98
CA MET A 268 -8.73 -3.37 -11.66
C MET A 268 -9.42 -4.47 -10.85
N ALA A 269 -8.68 -5.24 -10.06
CA ALA A 269 -9.26 -6.19 -9.12
C ALA A 269 -10.07 -5.48 -8.03
N GLY A 270 -9.53 -4.39 -7.46
CA GLY A 270 -10.23 -3.56 -6.48
C GLY A 270 -11.45 -2.85 -7.07
N HIS A 271 -11.35 -2.31 -8.28
CA HIS A 271 -12.45 -1.66 -9.00
C HIS A 271 -13.61 -2.62 -9.28
N ALA A 272 -13.31 -3.85 -9.73
CA ALA A 272 -14.31 -4.90 -9.88
C ALA A 272 -15.04 -5.17 -8.55
N LYS A 273 -14.29 -5.42 -7.46
CA LYS A 273 -14.87 -5.65 -6.14
C LYS A 273 -15.78 -4.49 -5.68
N HIS A 274 -15.39 -3.24 -5.95
CA HIS A 274 -16.22 -2.08 -5.61
C HIS A 274 -17.59 -2.12 -6.30
N HIS A 275 -17.62 -2.36 -7.62
CA HIS A 275 -18.88 -2.45 -8.36
C HIS A 275 -19.70 -3.69 -8.02
N LEU A 276 -19.05 -4.85 -7.83
CA LEU A 276 -19.74 -6.07 -7.44
C LEU A 276 -20.36 -5.97 -6.04
N ARG A 277 -19.73 -5.23 -5.10
CA ARG A 277 -20.36 -4.90 -3.80
C ARG A 277 -21.60 -4.02 -3.98
N ALA A 278 -21.60 -3.09 -4.93
CA ALA A 278 -22.79 -2.30 -5.24
C ALA A 278 -23.92 -3.18 -5.79
N VAL A 279 -23.61 -4.09 -6.72
CA VAL A 279 -24.56 -5.11 -7.20
C VAL A 279 -25.11 -5.94 -6.05
N GLY A 280 -24.25 -6.40 -5.13
CA GLY A 280 -24.65 -7.15 -3.94
C GLY A 280 -25.65 -6.38 -3.06
N ARG A 281 -25.37 -5.11 -2.76
CA ARG A 281 -26.29 -4.26 -1.96
C ARG A 281 -27.63 -4.05 -2.65
N ILE A 282 -27.66 -3.85 -3.97
CA ILE A 282 -28.91 -3.76 -4.73
C ILE A 282 -29.70 -5.07 -4.61
N ARG A 283 -29.04 -6.22 -4.76
CA ARG A 283 -29.70 -7.52 -4.62
C ARG A 283 -30.29 -7.72 -3.22
N GLU A 284 -29.53 -7.40 -2.18
CA GLU A 284 -29.99 -7.47 -0.79
C GLU A 284 -31.21 -6.57 -0.56
N LEU A 285 -31.16 -5.32 -1.01
CA LEU A 285 -32.24 -4.34 -0.88
C LEU A 285 -33.55 -4.83 -1.52
N HIS A 286 -33.46 -5.51 -2.67
CA HIS A 286 -34.60 -6.00 -3.43
C HIS A 286 -34.96 -7.48 -3.15
N GLY A 287 -34.37 -8.09 -2.12
CA GLY A 287 -34.70 -9.47 -1.70
C GLY A 287 -34.26 -10.56 -2.69
N LEU A 288 -33.17 -10.33 -3.43
CA LEU A 288 -32.65 -11.21 -4.49
C LEU A 288 -31.44 -12.07 -4.06
N CYS A 289 -31.14 -12.12 -2.76
CA CYS A 289 -30.13 -13.03 -2.22
C CYS A 289 -30.68 -14.44 -2.11
N LYS A 290 -29.87 -15.42 -2.53
CA LYS A 290 -30.12 -16.85 -2.25
C LYS A 290 -29.72 -17.16 -0.81
#